data_AF-A0A9N9R146-F1
#
_entry.id   AF-A0A9N9R146-F1
#
_cell.length_a   1.000
_cell.length_b   1.000
_cell.length_c   1.000
_cell.angle_alpha   90.00
_cell.angle_beta   90.00
_cell.angle_gamma   90.00
#
_symmetry.space_group_name_H-M   'P 1'
#
loop_
_entity.id
_entity.type
_entity.pdbx_description
1 polymer ?
#
loop_
_entity_poly.entity_id
_entity_poly.type
_entity_poly.pdbx_seq_one_letter_code
_entity_poly.pdbx_strand_id
1 'polypeptide(L)'
;MTVFKIDNIPEFSKKDRIVVVGVIGKSPYRYPNKTTPLLPSVNTDENGIECHWDERRSVLYLHAVTYLDTKQLAKLAEDLDENSKSTEKDADAAHWLVASGELAADSCRTIALLFHLCHIVVLSHPTPVFDLGYLQLFKAIDAFRTELSARTSAATSPLGGAWESHGRACCPRLVFHCSRAPAPLCRAPAALKRLEHAVEDQLYFILRKARIITNVCAKSLFAIPKNEEFVYINAENTRGARDVGALVRGLIERCAPAPAPGAVPAPIAGVTPSSGSVRATFKQFLQAHIDLAFGEGFDDNVGKYAMTTSFFEVSFEIYFNEV
;
A
#
# COMPACT_ATOMS: atom_id res chain seq x y z
N MET A 1 -15.07 -11.40 2.71
CA MET A 1 -14.45 -10.64 1.63
C MET A 1 -14.58 -11.45 0.36
N THR A 2 -15.22 -10.90 -0.65
CA THR A 2 -15.26 -11.49 -2.00
C THR A 2 -14.01 -11.04 -2.75
N VAL A 3 -13.37 -11.97 -3.46
CA VAL A 3 -12.12 -11.71 -4.19
C VAL A 3 -12.38 -11.89 -5.67
N PHE A 4 -11.97 -10.93 -6.48
CA PHE A 4 -12.18 -10.93 -7.93
C PHE A 4 -11.05 -10.17 -8.64
N LYS A 5 -10.87 -10.43 -9.95
CA LYS A 5 -9.95 -9.65 -10.78
C LYS A 5 -10.64 -8.38 -11.26
N ILE A 6 -9.88 -7.30 -11.50
CA ILE A 6 -10.44 -6.05 -12.01
C ILE A 6 -11.21 -6.22 -13.33
N ASP A 7 -10.83 -7.20 -14.16
CA ASP A 7 -11.50 -7.47 -15.45
C ASP A 7 -12.83 -8.25 -15.31
N ASN A 8 -13.15 -8.75 -14.11
CA ASN A 8 -14.33 -9.57 -13.85
C ASN A 8 -14.99 -9.11 -12.55
N ILE A 9 -15.69 -7.98 -12.63
CA ILE A 9 -16.38 -7.33 -11.51
C ILE A 9 -17.76 -7.98 -11.34
N PRO A 10 -18.04 -8.64 -10.20
CA PRO A 10 -19.39 -9.11 -9.89
C PRO A 10 -20.41 -7.97 -9.83
N GLU A 11 -21.70 -8.28 -10.04
CA GLU A 11 -22.77 -7.37 -9.64
C GLU A 11 -22.75 -7.22 -8.11
N PHE A 12 -22.46 -6.02 -7.62
CA PHE A 12 -22.40 -5.74 -6.19
C PHE A 12 -23.58 -4.90 -5.71
N SER A 13 -23.79 -4.94 -4.39
CA SER A 13 -24.81 -4.22 -3.64
C SER A 13 -24.93 -2.74 -4.05
N LYS A 14 -26.16 -2.24 -4.21
CA LYS A 14 -26.54 -0.85 -4.51
C LYS A 14 -26.24 0.10 -3.35
N LYS A 15 -25.01 0.13 -2.87
CA LYS A 15 -24.59 1.04 -1.81
C LYS A 15 -24.14 2.36 -2.42
N ASP A 16 -24.66 3.45 -1.86
CA ASP A 16 -24.46 4.80 -2.39
C ASP A 16 -23.04 5.34 -2.20
N ARG A 17 -22.28 4.81 -1.22
CA ARG A 17 -20.94 5.30 -0.86
C ARG A 17 -19.95 4.17 -0.63
N ILE A 18 -18.82 4.25 -1.31
CA ILE A 18 -17.69 3.31 -1.15
C ILE A 18 -16.37 4.05 -0.97
N VAL A 19 -15.47 3.43 -0.20
CA VAL A 19 -14.07 3.89 -0.10
C VAL A 19 -13.18 2.85 -0.76
N VAL A 20 -12.30 3.33 -1.63
CA VAL A 20 -11.38 2.49 -2.39
C VAL A 20 -9.97 2.68 -1.87
N VAL A 21 -9.36 1.57 -1.42
CA VAL A 21 -8.03 1.53 -0.82
C VAL A 21 -7.08 0.72 -1.71
N GLY A 22 -6.13 1.40 -2.34
CA GLY A 22 -5.08 0.77 -3.13
C GLY A 22 -3.93 0.28 -2.25
N VAL A 23 -3.33 -0.83 -2.61
CA VAL A 23 -2.14 -1.39 -1.95
C VAL A 23 -1.06 -1.60 -3.00
N ILE A 24 0.06 -0.90 -2.83
CA ILE A 24 1.23 -0.96 -3.71
C ILE A 24 2.50 -1.18 -2.89
N GLY A 25 3.60 -1.49 -3.57
CA GLY A 25 4.93 -1.48 -2.97
C GLY A 25 5.69 -2.78 -3.12
N LYS A 26 6.51 -3.12 -2.12
CA LYS A 26 7.39 -4.29 -2.13
C LYS A 26 6.99 -5.27 -1.04
N SER A 27 6.93 -6.55 -1.38
CA SER A 27 6.73 -7.64 -0.43
C SER A 27 8.02 -8.47 -0.27
N PRO A 28 8.33 -8.94 0.95
CA PRO A 28 9.43 -9.89 1.17
C PRO A 28 9.05 -11.29 0.63
N TYR A 29 10.03 -12.06 0.16
CA TYR A 29 9.81 -13.37 -0.47
C TYR A 29 8.92 -14.33 0.34
N ARG A 30 9.14 -14.40 1.66
CA ARG A 30 8.40 -15.31 2.56
C ARG A 30 6.97 -14.85 2.87
N TYR A 31 6.68 -13.56 2.69
CA TYR A 31 5.37 -12.97 2.96
C TYR A 31 4.92 -12.20 1.72
N PRO A 32 4.36 -12.89 0.70
CA PRO A 32 4.01 -12.28 -0.58
C PRO A 32 2.89 -11.23 -0.44
N ASN A 33 2.20 -11.22 0.70
CA ASN A 33 1.17 -10.25 0.98
C ASN A 33 1.79 -8.95 1.51
N LYS A 34 1.64 -7.88 0.73
CA LYS A 34 2.08 -6.53 1.07
C LYS A 34 1.39 -5.96 2.32
N THR A 35 0.23 -6.46 2.72
CA THR A 35 -0.62 -5.85 3.75
C THR A 35 -1.17 -6.83 4.77
N THR A 36 -0.40 -7.83 5.20
CA THR A 36 -0.78 -8.53 6.45
C THR A 36 -0.81 -7.49 7.58
N PRO A 37 -1.95 -7.22 8.26
CA PRO A 37 -3.13 -8.08 8.39
C PRO A 37 -4.44 -7.66 7.65
N LEU A 38 -4.44 -6.66 6.77
CA LEU A 38 -5.64 -6.22 6.04
C LEU A 38 -6.20 -7.27 5.06
N LEU A 39 -5.32 -7.92 4.30
CA LEU A 39 -5.71 -8.94 3.33
C LEU A 39 -5.25 -10.31 3.86
N PRO A 40 -6.09 -11.35 3.89
CA PRO A 40 -5.73 -12.65 4.47
C PRO A 40 -4.87 -13.51 3.54
N SER A 41 -5.03 -13.40 2.22
CA SER A 41 -4.24 -14.10 1.21
C SER A 41 -4.33 -13.41 -0.15
N VAL A 42 -3.21 -13.40 -0.86
CA VAL A 42 -3.13 -13.01 -2.29
C VAL A 42 -3.22 -14.32 -3.06
N ASN A 43 -4.24 -14.49 -3.89
CA ASN A 43 -4.52 -15.76 -4.55
C ASN A 43 -3.99 -15.82 -5.99
N THR A 44 -3.62 -14.69 -6.58
CA THR A 44 -3.12 -14.60 -7.96
C THR A 44 -1.59 -14.65 -8.05
N ASP A 45 -1.09 -15.48 -8.97
CA ASP A 45 0.34 -15.59 -9.33
C ASP A 45 0.70 -14.86 -10.64
N GLU A 46 -0.19 -13.96 -11.09
CA GLU A 46 -0.05 -13.12 -12.29
C GLU A 46 0.07 -11.65 -11.90
N ASN A 47 0.75 -10.86 -12.73
CA ASN A 47 0.81 -9.41 -12.56
C ASN A 47 -0.58 -8.82 -12.85
N GLY A 48 -1.03 -7.87 -12.02
CA GLY A 48 -2.35 -7.25 -12.17
C GLY A 48 -2.90 -6.68 -10.86
N ILE A 49 -4.22 -6.52 -10.81
CA ILE A 49 -4.94 -5.99 -9.64
C ILE A 49 -5.90 -7.06 -9.13
N GLU A 50 -5.67 -7.48 -7.89
CA GLU A 50 -6.59 -8.34 -7.14
C GLU A 50 -7.50 -7.46 -6.28
N CYS A 51 -8.81 -7.56 -6.51
CA CYS A 51 -9.82 -6.77 -5.82
C CYS A 51 -10.40 -7.59 -4.66
N HIS A 52 -10.43 -7.01 -3.46
CA HIS A 52 -11.08 -7.60 -2.30
C HIS A 52 -12.19 -6.66 -1.81
N TRP A 53 -13.43 -7.11 -1.91
CA TRP A 53 -14.59 -6.35 -1.45
C TRP A 53 -15.00 -6.77 -0.03
N ASP A 54 -15.06 -5.79 0.88
CA ASP A 54 -15.64 -5.93 2.22
C ASP A 54 -16.99 -5.21 2.28
N GLU A 55 -18.04 -5.96 2.00
CA GLU A 55 -19.41 -5.45 2.01
C GLU A 55 -19.83 -4.86 3.35
N ARG A 56 -19.33 -5.41 4.48
CA ARG A 56 -19.72 -4.93 5.82
C ARG A 56 -19.21 -3.51 6.07
N ARG A 57 -18.03 -3.20 5.54
CA ARG A 57 -17.37 -1.89 5.71
C ARG A 57 -17.61 -0.94 4.54
N SER A 58 -18.19 -1.45 3.44
CA SER A 58 -18.29 -0.73 2.16
C SER A 58 -16.91 -0.29 1.63
N VAL A 59 -15.88 -1.11 1.86
CA VAL A 59 -14.50 -0.82 1.46
C VAL A 59 -14.06 -1.80 0.38
N LEU A 60 -13.55 -1.26 -0.71
CA LEU A 60 -12.92 -2.01 -1.78
C LEU A 60 -11.40 -1.88 -1.66
N TYR A 61 -10.71 -3.00 -1.52
CA TYR A 61 -9.26 -3.05 -1.52
C TYR A 61 -8.75 -3.48 -2.89
N LEU A 62 -7.85 -2.69 -3.48
CA LEU A 62 -7.19 -2.99 -4.75
C LEU A 62 -5.73 -3.35 -4.47
N HIS A 63 -5.38 -4.62 -4.56
CA HIS A 63 -4.03 -5.10 -4.32
C HIS A 63 -3.29 -5.24 -5.65
N ALA A 64 -2.33 -4.35 -5.91
CA ALA A 64 -1.48 -4.46 -7.09
C ALA A 64 -0.44 -5.56 -6.87
N VAL A 65 -0.42 -6.58 -7.71
CA VAL A 65 0.62 -7.62 -7.78
C VAL A 65 1.54 -7.29 -8.95
N THR A 66 2.81 -7.06 -8.67
CA THR A 66 3.77 -6.55 -9.68
C THR A 66 5.13 -7.23 -9.51
N TYR A 67 6.07 -6.99 -10.44
CA TYR A 67 7.45 -7.50 -10.29
C TYR A 67 8.19 -6.92 -9.07
N LEU A 68 7.65 -5.91 -8.39
CA LEU A 68 8.19 -5.39 -7.12
C LEU A 68 7.99 -6.38 -5.96
N ASP A 69 7.12 -7.38 -6.12
CA ASP A 69 6.99 -8.48 -5.17
C ASP A 69 8.11 -9.48 -5.33
N THR A 70 8.84 -9.78 -4.25
CA THR A 70 10.00 -10.67 -4.33
C THR A 70 9.60 -12.09 -4.77
N LYS A 71 8.42 -12.59 -4.39
CA LYS A 71 7.90 -13.90 -4.83
C LYS A 71 7.68 -13.90 -6.34
N GLN A 72 7.05 -12.85 -6.86
CA GLN A 72 6.72 -12.73 -8.28
C GLN A 72 7.98 -12.52 -9.11
N LEU A 73 8.90 -11.67 -8.64
CA LEU A 73 10.19 -11.47 -9.28
C LEU A 73 10.99 -12.77 -9.36
N ALA A 74 10.98 -13.60 -8.31
CA ALA A 74 11.67 -14.88 -8.32
C ALA A 74 11.07 -15.84 -9.36
N LYS A 75 9.74 -15.92 -9.44
CA LYS A 75 9.04 -16.71 -10.47
C LYS A 75 9.37 -16.20 -11.88
N LEU A 76 9.26 -14.89 -12.10
CA LEU A 76 9.61 -14.28 -13.38
C LEU A 76 11.09 -14.50 -13.73
N ALA A 77 12.00 -14.46 -12.75
CA ALA A 77 13.42 -14.72 -12.97
C ALA A 77 13.73 -16.18 -13.33
N GLU A 78 12.88 -17.14 -12.92
CA GLU A 78 12.98 -18.53 -13.40
C GLU A 78 12.60 -18.64 -14.88
N ASP A 79 11.65 -17.82 -15.34
CA ASP A 79 11.15 -17.82 -16.72
C ASP A 79 11.96 -16.88 -17.66
N LEU A 80 12.60 -15.85 -17.11
CA LEU A 80 13.42 -14.86 -17.81
C LEU A 80 14.85 -15.40 -18.03
N ASP A 81 15.00 -16.30 -19.00
CA ASP A 81 16.30 -16.78 -19.48
C ASP A 81 16.90 -15.84 -20.55
N GLU A 82 18.20 -16.00 -20.84
CA GLU A 82 18.90 -15.36 -21.98
C GLU A 82 18.18 -15.64 -23.32
N ASN A 83 17.38 -16.72 -23.39
CA ASN A 83 16.61 -17.14 -24.56
C ASN A 83 15.15 -16.62 -24.58
N SER A 84 14.75 -15.77 -23.63
CA SER A 84 13.39 -15.21 -23.59
C SER A 84 13.11 -14.34 -24.82
N LYS A 85 11.95 -14.53 -25.46
CA LYS A 85 11.62 -13.84 -26.72
C LYS A 85 11.04 -12.46 -26.41
N SER A 86 11.67 -11.39 -26.90
CA SER A 86 11.06 -10.06 -26.98
C SER A 86 9.98 -10.04 -28.06
N THR A 87 8.97 -9.18 -27.89
CA THR A 87 7.99 -8.90 -28.95
C THR A 87 8.59 -8.04 -30.06
N GLU A 88 9.63 -7.26 -29.75
CA GLU A 88 10.36 -6.44 -30.71
C GLU A 88 11.49 -7.21 -31.39
N LYS A 89 11.46 -7.25 -32.73
CA LYS A 89 12.40 -8.01 -33.58
C LYS A 89 13.79 -7.37 -33.74
N ASP A 90 13.93 -6.08 -33.41
CA ASP A 90 15.14 -5.29 -33.66
C ASP A 90 15.99 -5.04 -32.41
N ALA A 91 15.63 -5.64 -31.27
CA ALA A 91 16.35 -5.45 -30.01
C ALA A 91 17.51 -6.45 -29.86
N ASP A 92 18.66 -6.15 -30.47
CA ASP A 92 19.94 -6.86 -30.25
C ASP A 92 20.52 -6.66 -28.83
N ALA A 93 19.84 -5.90 -27.96
CA ALA A 93 20.23 -5.67 -26.58
C ALA A 93 19.55 -6.68 -25.65
N ALA A 94 20.31 -7.69 -25.23
CA ALA A 94 20.07 -8.62 -24.11
C ALA A 94 18.60 -8.74 -23.67
N HIS A 95 17.93 -9.79 -24.15
CA HIS A 95 16.50 -10.07 -23.97
C HIS A 95 15.91 -9.77 -22.58
N TRP A 96 16.69 -9.95 -21.51
CA TRP A 96 16.29 -9.65 -20.14
C TRP A 96 16.08 -8.14 -19.85
N LEU A 97 16.85 -7.23 -20.46
CA LEU A 97 16.72 -5.78 -20.28
C LEU A 97 15.39 -5.28 -20.83
N VAL A 98 15.03 -5.75 -22.03
CA VAL A 98 13.77 -5.42 -22.70
C VAL A 98 12.60 -5.96 -21.90
N ALA A 99 12.63 -7.25 -21.54
CA ALA A 99 11.59 -7.87 -20.75
C ALA A 99 11.43 -7.22 -19.35
N SER A 100 12.53 -6.85 -18.70
CA SER A 100 12.51 -6.07 -17.45
C SER A 100 11.90 -4.68 -17.64
N GLY A 101 12.19 -4.03 -18.77
CA GLY A 101 11.59 -2.75 -19.16
C GLY A 101 10.08 -2.85 -19.36
N GLU A 102 9.60 -3.88 -20.05
CA GLU A 102 8.16 -4.16 -20.23
C GLU A 102 7.47 -4.40 -18.87
N LEU A 103 8.06 -5.22 -18.00
CA LEU A 103 7.54 -5.44 -16.64
C LEU A 103 7.47 -4.15 -15.80
N ALA A 104 8.47 -3.28 -15.96
CA ALA A 104 8.50 -1.97 -15.32
C ALA A 104 7.38 -1.05 -15.86
N ALA A 105 7.17 -1.04 -17.17
CA ALA A 105 6.10 -0.28 -17.81
C ALA A 105 4.71 -0.76 -17.38
N ASP A 106 4.48 -2.07 -17.35
CA ASP A 106 3.20 -2.65 -16.91
C ASP A 106 2.91 -2.30 -15.46
N SER A 107 3.90 -2.41 -14.58
CA SER A 107 3.74 -2.03 -13.17
C SER A 107 3.48 -0.54 -13.00
N CYS A 108 4.10 0.30 -13.83
CA CYS A 108 3.82 1.74 -13.85
C CYS A 108 2.35 1.99 -14.22
N ARG A 109 1.81 1.31 -15.25
CA ARG A 109 0.40 1.42 -15.67
C ARG A 109 -0.54 0.94 -14.57
N THR A 110 -0.27 -0.21 -13.96
CA THR A 110 -1.07 -0.75 -12.84
C THR A 110 -1.13 0.23 -11.68
N ILE A 111 0.03 0.74 -11.24
CA ILE A 111 0.10 1.69 -10.12
C ILE A 111 -0.54 3.03 -10.49
N ALA A 112 -0.38 3.49 -11.73
CA ALA A 112 -1.05 4.69 -12.23
C ALA A 112 -2.57 4.55 -12.16
N LEU A 113 -3.12 3.40 -12.57
CA LEU A 113 -4.56 3.12 -12.46
C LEU A 113 -5.03 3.18 -10.99
N LEU A 114 -4.26 2.61 -10.05
CA LEU A 114 -4.58 2.74 -8.62
C LEU A 114 -4.63 4.20 -8.16
N PHE A 115 -3.75 5.08 -8.64
CA PHE A 115 -3.78 6.51 -8.28
C PHE A 115 -4.95 7.30 -8.91
N HIS A 116 -5.59 6.79 -9.96
CA HIS A 116 -6.82 7.38 -10.52
C HIS A 116 -8.08 6.90 -9.79
N LEU A 117 -8.06 5.63 -9.39
CA LEU A 117 -9.20 4.95 -8.80
C LEU A 117 -9.29 5.18 -7.28
N CYS A 118 -8.18 5.09 -6.56
CA CYS A 118 -8.22 4.98 -5.10
C CYS A 118 -8.44 6.34 -4.40
N HIS A 119 -9.01 6.26 -3.20
CA HIS A 119 -9.08 7.37 -2.25
C HIS A 119 -7.87 7.35 -1.31
N ILE A 120 -7.44 6.16 -0.91
CA ILE A 120 -6.26 5.95 -0.06
C ILE A 120 -5.36 4.96 -0.77
N VAL A 121 -4.06 5.22 -0.81
CA VAL A 121 -3.04 4.31 -1.33
C VAL A 121 -2.07 3.98 -0.21
N VAL A 122 -1.92 2.69 0.08
CA VAL A 122 -0.95 2.17 1.06
C VAL A 122 0.31 1.74 0.31
N LEU A 123 1.42 2.41 0.56
CA LEU A 123 2.74 1.99 0.11
C LEU A 123 3.38 1.08 1.16
N SER A 124 3.44 -0.21 0.87
CA SER A 124 4.10 -1.20 1.73
C SER A 124 5.58 -1.33 1.41
N HIS A 125 6.40 -1.29 2.44
CA HIS A 125 7.84 -1.54 2.34
C HIS A 125 8.29 -2.51 3.44
N PRO A 126 9.24 -3.43 3.15
CA PRO A 126 9.70 -4.38 4.15
C PRO A 126 10.43 -3.72 5.33
N THR A 127 11.10 -2.58 5.10
CA THR A 127 11.93 -1.87 6.08
C THR A 127 11.40 -0.47 6.37
N PRO A 128 11.82 0.20 7.46
CA PRO A 128 11.45 1.60 7.72
C PRO A 128 12.30 2.61 6.94
N VAL A 129 13.15 2.16 6.02
CA VAL A 129 13.99 3.02 5.19
C VAL A 129 13.27 3.27 3.88
N PHE A 130 13.08 4.54 3.52
CA PHE A 130 12.42 4.89 2.28
C PHE A 130 13.31 4.60 1.07
N ASP A 131 12.73 3.93 0.08
CA ASP A 131 13.40 3.62 -1.18
C ASP A 131 13.27 4.78 -2.18
N LEU A 132 14.41 5.40 -2.51
CA LEU A 132 14.47 6.51 -3.45
C LEU A 132 14.07 6.13 -4.88
N GLY A 133 14.05 4.85 -5.24
CA GLY A 133 13.54 4.37 -6.52
C GLY A 133 12.07 4.74 -6.75
N TYR A 134 11.28 4.84 -5.69
CA TYR A 134 9.89 5.32 -5.80
C TYR A 134 9.80 6.76 -6.27
N LEU A 135 10.82 7.60 -6.06
CA LEU A 135 10.80 8.98 -6.57
C LEU A 135 10.77 9.01 -8.10
N GLN A 136 11.53 8.12 -8.74
CA GLN A 136 11.53 8.02 -10.20
C GLN A 136 10.22 7.43 -10.71
N LEU A 137 9.71 6.40 -10.02
CA LEU A 137 8.41 5.81 -10.36
C LEU A 137 7.27 6.83 -10.24
N PHE A 138 7.20 7.60 -9.16
CA PHE A 138 6.17 8.62 -8.98
C PHE A 138 6.25 9.72 -10.03
N LYS A 139 7.45 10.16 -10.41
CA LYS A 139 7.62 11.13 -11.51
C LYS A 139 7.20 10.56 -12.86
N ALA A 140 7.54 9.30 -13.14
CA ALA A 140 7.12 8.63 -14.37
C ALA A 140 5.59 8.49 -14.44
N ILE A 141 4.95 8.10 -13.34
CA ILE A 141 3.49 8.00 -13.25
C ILE A 141 2.84 9.38 -13.41
N ASP A 142 3.39 10.42 -12.80
CA ASP A 142 2.85 11.79 -12.90
C ASP A 142 2.96 12.35 -14.32
N ALA A 143 4.08 12.07 -15.01
CA ALA A 143 4.25 12.40 -16.42
C ALA A 143 3.24 11.64 -17.30
N PHE A 144 3.11 10.33 -17.09
CA PHE A 144 2.15 9.47 -17.80
C PHE A 144 0.70 9.94 -17.60
N ARG A 145 0.34 10.31 -16.37
CA ARG A 145 -0.98 10.90 -16.05
C ARG A 145 -1.22 12.20 -16.82
N THR A 146 -0.21 13.07 -16.88
CA THR A 146 -0.33 14.36 -17.58
C THR A 146 -0.56 14.16 -19.08
N GLU A 147 0.13 13.20 -19.67
CA GLU A 147 -0.02 12.82 -21.08
C GLU A 147 -1.42 12.25 -21.39
N LEU A 148 -1.95 11.42 -20.49
CA LEU A 148 -3.27 10.82 -20.66
C LEU A 148 -4.44 11.72 -20.25
N SER A 149 -4.20 12.85 -19.59
CA SER A 149 -5.23 13.73 -19.00
C SER A 149 -6.41 14.02 -19.93
N ALA A 150 -6.14 14.37 -21.20
CA ALA A 150 -7.19 14.66 -22.18
C ALA A 150 -8.03 13.42 -22.54
N ARG A 151 -7.39 12.25 -22.66
CA ARG A 151 -8.08 10.98 -22.96
C ARG A 151 -8.90 10.50 -21.76
N THR A 152 -8.33 10.61 -20.56
CA THR A 152 -9.01 10.25 -19.31
C THR A 152 -10.22 11.16 -19.11
N SER A 153 -10.06 12.48 -19.22
CA SER A 153 -11.18 13.44 -19.08
C SER A 153 -12.32 13.19 -20.08
N ALA A 154 -11.99 12.80 -21.32
CA ALA A 154 -13.01 12.41 -22.31
C ALA A 154 -13.75 11.12 -21.92
N ALA A 155 -13.03 10.11 -21.41
CA ALA A 155 -13.63 8.86 -20.96
C ALA A 155 -14.45 9.04 -19.67
N THR A 156 -14.04 9.94 -18.79
CA THR A 156 -14.66 10.18 -17.47
C THR A 156 -15.64 11.36 -17.46
N SER A 157 -15.89 11.98 -18.60
CA SER A 157 -16.87 13.07 -18.76
C SER A 157 -18.30 12.67 -18.33
N PRO A 158 -18.80 11.44 -18.61
CA PRO A 158 -20.15 11.06 -18.18
C PRO A 158 -20.30 10.97 -16.65
N LEU A 159 -19.21 10.73 -15.92
CA LEU A 159 -19.15 10.69 -14.45
C LEU A 159 -19.34 12.06 -13.80
N GLY A 160 -19.03 13.14 -14.53
CA GLY A 160 -19.17 14.54 -14.09
C GLY A 160 -18.24 14.98 -12.95
N GLY A 161 -18.21 16.29 -12.69
CA GLY A 161 -17.57 16.89 -11.52
C GLY A 161 -16.04 16.73 -11.45
N ALA A 162 -15.55 16.08 -10.41
CA ALA A 162 -14.10 15.90 -10.18
C ALA A 162 -13.44 15.03 -11.24
N TRP A 163 -14.18 14.04 -11.73
CA TRP A 163 -13.75 13.13 -12.78
C TRP A 163 -13.56 13.85 -14.12
N GLU A 164 -14.45 14.76 -14.46
CA GLU A 164 -14.32 15.56 -15.68
C GLU A 164 -13.11 16.50 -15.63
N SER A 165 -12.89 17.14 -14.47
CA SER A 165 -11.85 18.16 -14.30
C SER A 165 -10.44 17.61 -14.04
N HIS A 166 -10.33 16.46 -13.36
CA HIS A 166 -9.04 15.90 -12.92
C HIS A 166 -8.81 14.46 -13.38
N GLY A 167 -9.78 13.81 -14.04
CA GLY A 167 -9.68 12.41 -14.46
C GLY A 167 -9.73 11.39 -13.32
N ARG A 168 -10.14 11.79 -12.11
CA ARG A 168 -10.17 10.96 -10.90
C ARG A 168 -11.22 11.43 -9.90
N ALA A 169 -11.67 10.51 -9.03
CA ALA A 169 -12.62 10.82 -7.94
C ALA A 169 -12.11 11.88 -6.97
N CYS A 170 -10.89 11.68 -6.48
CA CYS A 170 -10.22 12.57 -5.55
C CYS A 170 -8.70 12.48 -5.70
N CYS A 171 -7.95 13.36 -5.05
CA CYS A 171 -6.51 13.14 -4.91
C CYS A 171 -6.26 12.11 -3.81
N PRO A 172 -5.70 10.93 -4.12
CA PRO A 172 -5.50 9.88 -3.13
C PRO A 172 -4.52 10.29 -2.05
N ARG A 173 -4.78 9.90 -0.80
CA ARG A 173 -3.83 9.98 0.31
C ARG A 173 -2.84 8.83 0.26
N LEU A 174 -1.55 9.13 0.26
CA LEU A 174 -0.50 8.11 0.35
C LEU A 174 -0.12 7.88 1.81
N VAL A 175 -0.34 6.67 2.31
CA VAL A 175 0.09 6.21 3.64
C VAL A 175 1.16 5.13 3.51
N PHE A 176 2.10 5.09 4.45
CA PHE A 176 3.25 4.20 4.40
C PHE A 176 3.11 3.11 5.45
N HIS A 177 3.29 1.88 5.02
CA HIS A 177 3.28 0.71 5.88
C HIS A 177 4.65 0.03 5.84
N CYS A 178 5.34 0.01 6.97
CA CYS A 178 6.62 -0.68 7.11
C CYS A 178 6.37 -2.01 7.82
N SER A 179 6.57 -3.13 7.12
CA SER A 179 6.20 -4.46 7.64
C SER A 179 7.05 -4.93 8.83
N ARG A 180 8.22 -4.33 9.05
CA ARG A 180 9.16 -4.76 10.08
C ARG A 180 9.82 -3.57 10.78
N ALA A 181 9.63 -3.48 12.09
CA ALA A 181 10.41 -2.59 12.95
C ALA A 181 11.86 -3.10 13.13
N PRO A 182 12.83 -2.19 13.35
CA PRO A 182 14.17 -2.56 13.78
C PRO A 182 14.11 -3.36 15.08
N ALA A 183 14.85 -4.48 15.16
CA ALA A 183 14.77 -5.42 16.29
C ALA A 183 14.92 -4.79 17.69
N PRO A 184 15.79 -3.78 17.91
CA PRO A 184 15.89 -3.10 19.22
C PRO A 184 14.62 -2.33 19.60
N LEU A 185 13.88 -1.81 18.61
CA LEU A 185 12.72 -0.95 18.82
C LEU A 185 11.41 -1.72 18.96
N CYS A 186 11.37 -3.00 18.57
CA CYS A 186 10.22 -3.87 18.78
C CYS A 186 9.78 -3.96 20.25
N ARG A 187 10.71 -3.77 21.20
CA ARG A 187 10.47 -3.83 22.65
C ARG A 187 10.29 -2.45 23.29
N ALA A 188 10.34 -1.38 22.52
CA ALA A 188 10.32 0.00 23.01
C ALA A 188 9.27 0.83 22.25
N PRO A 189 7.98 0.73 22.62
CA PRO A 189 6.88 1.34 21.85
C PRO A 189 7.02 2.86 21.70
N ALA A 190 7.48 3.57 22.75
CA ALA A 190 7.71 5.00 22.70
C ALA A 190 8.84 5.39 21.73
N ALA A 191 9.92 4.60 21.68
CA ALA A 191 11.04 4.84 20.77
C ALA A 191 10.64 4.54 19.32
N LEU A 192 9.77 3.54 19.10
CA LEU A 192 9.22 3.26 17.79
C LEU A 192 8.28 4.36 17.31
N LYS A 193 7.45 4.93 18.19
CA LYS A 193 6.59 6.07 17.83
C LYS A 193 7.42 7.30 17.42
N ARG A 194 8.53 7.55 18.12
CA ARG A 194 9.51 8.57 17.72
C ARG A 194 10.13 8.28 16.35
N LEU A 195 10.38 7.01 16.03
CA LEU A 195 10.87 6.63 14.70
C LEU A 195 9.82 6.90 13.62
N GLU A 196 8.54 6.62 13.88
CA GLU A 196 7.45 6.93 12.94
C GLU A 196 7.42 8.42 12.61
N HIS A 197 7.41 9.30 13.61
CA HIS A 197 7.43 10.75 13.39
C HIS A 197 8.70 11.20 12.64
N ALA A 198 9.86 10.62 12.98
CA ALA A 198 11.10 10.94 12.28
C ALA A 198 11.06 10.51 10.80
N VAL A 199 10.43 9.38 10.49
CA VAL A 199 10.23 8.90 9.11
C VAL A 199 9.19 9.75 8.39
N GLU A 200 8.11 10.19 9.05
CA GLU A 200 7.12 11.13 8.51
C GLU A 200 7.80 12.44 8.07
N ASP A 201 8.57 13.05 8.95
CA ASP A 201 9.30 14.30 8.66
C ASP A 201 10.26 14.13 7.48
N GLN A 202 11.00 13.01 7.45
CA GLN A 202 11.92 12.70 6.35
C GLN A 202 11.19 12.50 5.03
N LEU A 203 10.11 11.72 5.02
CA LEU A 203 9.30 11.48 3.82
C LEU A 203 8.72 12.77 3.29
N TYR A 204 8.12 13.59 4.15
CA TYR A 204 7.57 14.88 3.77
C TYR A 204 8.65 15.78 3.15
N PHE A 205 9.83 15.86 3.77
CA PHE A 205 10.95 16.66 3.25
C PHE A 205 11.45 16.13 1.88
N ILE A 206 11.65 14.82 1.76
CA ILE A 206 12.13 14.19 0.52
C ILE A 206 11.14 14.41 -0.62
N LEU A 207 9.85 14.13 -0.39
CA LEU A 207 8.80 14.26 -1.41
C LEU A 207 8.62 15.72 -1.86
N ARG A 208 8.70 16.67 -0.92
CA ARG A 208 8.59 18.10 -1.22
C ARG A 208 9.82 18.63 -1.96
N LYS A 209 11.03 18.22 -1.55
CA LYS A 209 12.28 18.56 -2.25
C LYS A 209 12.33 17.96 -3.65
N ALA A 210 11.79 16.75 -3.84
CA ALA A 210 11.66 16.09 -5.12
C ALA A 210 10.55 16.66 -6.02
N ARG A 211 9.74 17.62 -5.51
CA ARG A 211 8.57 18.23 -6.16
C ARG A 211 7.46 17.24 -6.54
N ILE A 212 7.33 16.15 -5.79
CA ILE A 212 6.27 15.16 -6.01
C ILE A 212 4.96 15.65 -5.37
N ILE A 213 5.06 16.22 -4.18
CA ILE A 213 3.94 16.85 -3.49
C ILE A 213 4.04 18.38 -3.58
N THR A 214 2.90 19.04 -3.76
CA THR A 214 2.77 20.49 -3.85
C THR A 214 1.76 21.02 -2.82
N ASN A 215 1.54 22.33 -2.81
CA ASN A 215 0.57 22.93 -1.88
C ASN A 215 -0.90 22.67 -2.28
N VAL A 216 -1.13 22.24 -3.52
CA VAL A 216 -2.47 21.96 -4.06
C VAL A 216 -2.53 20.48 -4.42
N CYS A 217 -3.23 19.69 -3.61
CA CYS A 217 -3.26 18.23 -3.74
C CYS A 217 -3.77 17.79 -5.13
N ALA A 218 -4.76 18.51 -5.67
CA ALA A 218 -5.37 18.20 -6.96
C ALA A 218 -4.37 18.16 -8.13
N LYS A 219 -3.27 18.94 -8.06
CA LYS A 219 -2.22 18.98 -9.07
C LYS A 219 -1.14 17.91 -8.89
N SER A 220 -0.98 17.38 -7.68
CA SER A 220 -0.01 16.33 -7.37
C SER A 220 -0.57 14.94 -7.67
N LEU A 221 0.31 13.95 -7.83
CA LEU A 221 -0.09 12.54 -8.02
C LEU A 221 -0.90 12.04 -6.81
N PHE A 222 -0.46 12.36 -5.61
CA PHE A 222 -1.10 12.02 -4.35
C PHE A 222 -0.90 13.15 -3.32
N ALA A 223 -1.66 13.07 -2.22
CA ALA A 223 -1.54 13.94 -1.06
C ALA A 223 -0.88 13.22 0.12
N ILE A 224 -0.28 13.99 1.03
CA ILE A 224 0.21 13.51 2.32
C ILE A 224 -0.65 14.15 3.41
N PRO A 225 -1.22 13.35 4.34
CA PRO A 225 -2.00 13.87 5.46
C PRO A 225 -1.22 14.90 6.27
N LYS A 226 -1.89 15.98 6.69
CA LYS A 226 -1.24 17.12 7.36
C LYS A 226 -1.26 16.97 8.88
N ASN A 227 -2.39 16.56 9.44
CA ASN A 227 -2.62 16.51 10.88
C ASN A 227 -2.76 15.06 11.39
N GLU A 228 -2.84 14.11 10.47
CA GLU A 228 -3.03 12.70 10.72
C GLU A 228 -1.74 11.92 10.48
N GLU A 229 -1.54 10.88 11.27
CA GLU A 229 -0.40 9.98 11.12
C GLU A 229 -0.48 9.26 9.77
N PHE A 230 0.62 9.23 9.03
CA PHE A 230 0.68 8.62 7.70
C PHE A 230 1.77 7.57 7.55
N VAL A 231 2.58 7.32 8.59
CA VAL A 231 3.54 6.21 8.63
C VAL A 231 3.18 5.24 9.76
N TYR A 232 3.04 3.97 9.42
CA TYR A 232 2.89 2.88 10.38
C TYR A 232 4.05 1.90 10.27
N ILE A 233 4.76 1.65 11.38
CA ILE A 233 5.81 0.63 11.45
C ILE A 233 5.34 -0.55 12.30
N ASN A 234 5.21 -1.71 11.70
CA ASN A 234 4.74 -2.89 12.41
C ASN A 234 5.76 -3.34 13.49
N ALA A 235 5.37 -3.19 14.76
CA ALA A 235 6.15 -3.69 15.90
C ALA A 235 5.85 -5.15 16.17
N GLU A 236 4.64 -5.57 15.84
CA GLU A 236 4.29 -6.96 15.90
C GLU A 236 5.17 -7.61 14.84
N ASN A 237 6.16 -8.35 15.31
CA ASN A 237 6.51 -9.55 14.58
C ASN A 237 5.21 -10.36 14.57
N THR A 238 4.34 -10.11 13.59
CA THR A 238 3.33 -11.06 13.16
C THR A 238 4.15 -12.20 12.59
N ARG A 239 4.70 -12.96 13.54
CA ARG A 239 5.22 -14.30 13.44
C ARG A 239 4.01 -15.11 13.02
N GLY A 240 3.60 -14.96 11.76
CA GLY A 240 2.54 -15.76 11.21
C GLY A 240 2.92 -17.22 11.43
N ALA A 241 1.95 -18.12 11.36
CA ALA A 241 2.16 -19.57 11.44
C ALA A 241 3.20 -20.13 10.43
N ARG A 242 3.75 -19.27 9.56
CA ARG A 242 4.82 -19.56 8.60
C ARG A 242 6.24 -19.22 9.08
N ASP A 243 6.42 -18.55 10.23
CA ASP A 243 7.74 -18.38 10.82
C ASP A 243 8.13 -19.64 11.60
N VAL A 244 8.84 -20.56 10.93
CA VAL A 244 9.39 -21.77 11.53
C VAL A 244 10.16 -21.45 12.80
N GLY A 245 10.85 -20.30 12.88
CA GLY A 245 11.58 -19.90 14.09
C GLY A 245 10.67 -19.63 15.29
N ALA A 246 9.44 -19.14 15.06
CA ALA A 246 8.45 -18.93 16.10
C ALA A 246 7.81 -20.26 16.55
N LEU A 247 7.54 -21.17 15.61
CA LEU A 247 7.06 -22.51 15.93
C LEU A 247 8.10 -23.31 16.74
N VAL A 248 9.36 -23.27 16.32
CA VAL A 248 10.48 -23.90 17.04
C VAL A 248 10.64 -23.30 18.43
N ARG A 249 10.50 -21.98 18.59
CA ARG A 249 10.56 -21.35 19.91
C ARG A 249 9.37 -21.71 20.80
N GLY A 250 8.16 -21.73 20.25
CA GLY A 250 6.97 -22.19 20.97
C GLY A 250 7.07 -23.66 21.38
N LEU A 251 7.73 -24.49 20.56
CA LEU A 251 8.07 -25.87 20.92
C LEU A 251 9.08 -25.90 22.07
N ILE A 252 10.15 -25.10 22.01
CA ILE A 252 11.13 -24.97 23.11
C ILE A 252 10.44 -24.55 24.41
N GLU A 253 9.53 -23.58 24.36
CA GLU A 253 8.77 -23.11 25.53
C GLU A 253 7.85 -24.19 26.10
N ARG A 254 7.22 -25.02 25.25
CA ARG A 254 6.37 -26.15 25.69
C ARG A 254 7.17 -27.36 26.20
N CYS A 255 8.40 -27.52 25.73
CA CYS A 255 9.31 -28.57 26.18
C CYS A 255 10.16 -28.16 27.39
N ALA A 256 10.08 -26.89 27.84
CA ALA A 256 10.80 -26.44 29.03
C ALA A 256 10.23 -27.12 30.30
N PRO A 257 11.09 -27.65 31.20
CA PRO A 257 10.63 -28.29 32.42
C PRO A 257 9.86 -27.31 33.30
N ALA A 258 8.75 -27.78 33.90
CA ALA A 258 7.94 -26.97 34.81
C ALA A 258 8.82 -26.42 35.96
N PRO A 259 8.68 -25.14 36.34
CA PRO A 259 9.47 -24.58 37.43
C PRO A 259 9.17 -25.35 38.73
N ALA A 260 10.23 -25.69 39.47
CA ALA A 260 10.12 -26.38 40.75
C ALA A 260 9.25 -25.57 41.73
N PRO A 261 8.43 -26.22 42.58
CA PRO A 261 7.58 -25.53 43.56
C PRO A 261 8.47 -24.73 44.53
N GLY A 262 8.39 -23.40 44.44
CA GLY A 262 9.17 -22.46 45.26
C GLY A 262 10.27 -21.69 44.52
N ALA A 263 10.56 -22.01 43.26
CA ALA A 263 11.42 -21.17 42.42
C ALA A 263 10.59 -20.01 41.85
N VAL A 264 10.90 -18.78 42.26
CA VAL A 264 10.44 -17.59 41.53
C VAL A 264 10.96 -17.76 40.10
N PRO A 265 10.09 -17.82 39.07
CA PRO A 265 10.57 -17.95 37.71
C PRO A 265 11.47 -16.75 37.43
N ALA A 266 12.77 -16.99 37.28
CA ALA A 266 13.67 -15.98 36.76
C ALA A 266 13.07 -15.56 35.42
N PRO A 267 12.77 -14.26 35.22
CA PRO A 267 12.25 -13.82 33.94
C PRO A 267 13.28 -14.24 32.90
N ILE A 268 12.87 -15.11 31.97
CA ILE A 268 13.65 -15.35 30.76
C ILE A 268 13.99 -13.96 30.23
N ALA A 269 15.28 -13.64 30.14
CA ALA A 269 15.74 -12.35 29.66
C ALA A 269 15.09 -12.08 28.29
N GLY A 270 14.01 -11.29 28.27
CA GLY A 270 13.29 -10.98 27.04
C GLY A 270 11.76 -11.07 27.04
N VAL A 271 11.08 -11.48 28.12
CA VAL A 271 9.61 -11.38 28.20
C VAL A 271 9.17 -10.79 29.54
N THR A 272 9.37 -9.49 29.69
CA THR A 272 8.48 -8.68 30.54
C THR A 272 7.22 -8.38 29.74
N PRO A 273 6.01 -8.76 30.19
CA PRO A 273 4.80 -8.19 29.64
C PRO A 273 4.80 -6.73 30.07
N SER A 274 5.27 -5.84 29.19
CA SER A 274 5.20 -4.41 29.43
C SER A 274 3.72 -4.04 29.51
N SER A 275 3.24 -3.78 30.72
CA SER A 275 2.07 -2.95 30.97
C SER A 275 2.38 -1.55 30.43
N GLY A 276 2.11 -1.33 29.15
CA GLY A 276 2.32 -0.08 28.43
C GLY A 276 1.30 -0.03 27.31
N SER A 277 0.72 1.16 27.09
CA SER A 277 -0.40 1.43 26.19
C SER A 277 -0.51 0.47 25.00
N VAL A 278 -1.69 -0.14 24.83
CA VAL A 278 -2.01 -0.96 23.66
C VAL A 278 -1.87 -0.08 22.42
N ARG A 279 -0.77 -0.27 21.69
CA ARG A 279 -0.50 0.47 20.46
C ARG A 279 -1.58 0.12 19.43
N ALA A 280 -1.98 1.10 18.64
CA ALA A 280 -2.91 0.87 17.54
C ALA A 280 -2.34 -0.19 16.57
N THR A 281 -3.18 -1.14 16.19
CA THR A 281 -2.89 -2.08 15.11
C THR A 281 -2.92 -1.35 13.77
N PHE A 282 -2.27 -1.90 12.74
CA PHE A 282 -2.33 -1.31 11.40
C PHE A 282 -3.78 -1.14 10.89
N LYS A 283 -4.66 -2.07 11.26
CA LYS A 283 -6.09 -1.99 10.93
C LYS A 283 -6.76 -0.76 11.56
N GLN A 284 -6.44 -0.44 12.82
CA GLN A 284 -6.97 0.75 13.50
C GLN A 284 -6.38 2.03 12.90
N PHE A 285 -5.09 2.03 12.59
CA PHE A 285 -4.42 3.12 11.89
C PHE A 285 -5.11 3.43 10.55
N LEU A 286 -5.31 2.43 9.70
CA LEU A 286 -5.98 2.64 8.41
C LEU A 286 -7.46 2.99 8.57
N GLN A 287 -8.13 2.43 9.58
CA GLN A 287 -9.54 2.72 9.83
C GLN A 287 -9.77 4.21 10.08
N ALA A 288 -8.88 4.90 10.78
CA ALA A 288 -9.00 6.35 11.00
C ALA A 288 -9.05 7.15 9.69
N HIS A 289 -8.24 6.76 8.69
CA HIS A 289 -8.27 7.38 7.36
C HIS A 289 -9.54 7.03 6.58
N ILE A 290 -10.03 5.80 6.70
CA ILE A 290 -11.29 5.36 6.06
C ILE A 290 -12.49 6.10 6.67
N ASP A 291 -12.53 6.24 7.99
CA ASP A 291 -13.63 6.93 8.69
C ASP A 291 -13.68 8.40 8.29
N LEU A 292 -12.52 9.06 8.15
CA LEU A 292 -12.45 10.43 7.65
C LEU A 292 -12.92 10.53 6.20
N ALA A 293 -12.58 9.55 5.36
CA ALA A 293 -13.01 9.46 3.97
C ALA A 293 -14.54 9.39 3.86
N PHE A 294 -15.19 8.55 4.68
CA PHE A 294 -16.65 8.46 4.74
C PHE A 294 -17.34 9.70 5.36
N GLY A 295 -16.62 10.45 6.20
CA GLY A 295 -17.09 11.63 6.90
C GLY A 295 -16.92 12.91 6.08
N GLU A 296 -15.82 13.62 6.31
CA GLU A 296 -15.57 14.97 5.79
C GLU A 296 -14.82 14.97 4.43
N GLY A 297 -14.23 13.84 4.03
CA GLY A 297 -13.29 13.79 2.91
C GLY A 297 -11.88 14.25 3.32
N PHE A 298 -11.03 14.60 2.34
CA PHE A 298 -9.59 14.84 2.57
C PHE A 298 -9.14 16.25 2.19
N ASP A 299 -9.08 17.21 3.11
CA ASP A 299 -8.46 18.53 2.82
C ASP A 299 -6.96 18.56 3.17
N ASP A 300 -6.15 18.08 2.23
CA ASP A 300 -4.68 18.04 2.37
C ASP A 300 -3.97 19.23 1.71
N ASN A 301 -4.70 20.29 1.36
CA ASN A 301 -4.09 21.48 0.80
C ASN A 301 -3.26 22.23 1.87
N VAL A 302 -2.16 22.85 1.47
CA VAL A 302 -1.21 23.48 2.39
C VAL A 302 -1.08 24.99 2.14
N GLY A 303 -0.92 25.76 3.22
CA GLY A 303 -0.72 27.20 3.17
C GLY A 303 -2.02 27.92 2.84
N LYS A 304 -1.97 28.84 1.88
CA LYS A 304 -3.12 29.68 1.49
C LYS A 304 -4.28 28.91 0.82
N TYR A 305 -4.11 27.61 0.57
CA TYR A 305 -5.08 26.75 -0.12
C TYR A 305 -5.81 25.79 0.83
N ALA A 306 -5.53 25.82 2.14
CA ALA A 306 -5.99 24.85 3.14
C ALA A 306 -7.50 24.90 3.48
N MET A 307 -8.35 25.34 2.54
CA MET A 307 -9.83 25.35 2.65
C MET A 307 -10.53 25.15 1.28
N THR A 308 -9.78 24.82 0.22
CA THR A 308 -10.41 24.43 -1.05
C THR A 308 -10.79 22.96 -0.98
N THR A 309 -12.09 22.69 -1.10
CA THR A 309 -12.71 21.39 -0.85
C THR A 309 -12.06 20.23 -1.59
N SER A 310 -12.10 19.06 -0.95
CA SER A 310 -11.80 17.79 -1.60
C SER A 310 -13.07 17.14 -2.10
N PHE A 311 -13.01 16.73 -3.35
CA PHE A 311 -14.06 15.98 -4.00
C PHE A 311 -14.12 14.59 -3.39
N PHE A 312 -15.31 14.15 -2.97
CA PHE A 312 -15.50 12.83 -2.38
C PHE A 312 -16.90 12.32 -2.67
N GLU A 313 -17.19 12.00 -3.93
CA GLU A 313 -18.40 11.26 -4.29
C GLU A 313 -18.09 10.22 -5.36
N VAL A 314 -18.30 8.95 -4.99
CA VAL A 314 -18.31 7.82 -5.91
C VAL A 314 -19.41 6.86 -5.44
N SER A 315 -20.45 6.71 -6.26
CA SER A 315 -21.39 5.59 -6.15
C SER A 315 -20.83 4.37 -6.86
N PHE A 316 -21.04 3.17 -6.30
CA PHE A 316 -20.42 1.94 -6.79
C PHE A 316 -20.78 1.62 -8.26
N GLU A 317 -22.03 1.83 -8.67
CA GLU A 317 -22.51 1.57 -10.04
C GLU A 317 -21.82 2.46 -11.09
N ILE A 318 -21.43 3.68 -10.70
CA ILE A 318 -20.76 4.66 -11.56
C ILE A 318 -19.27 4.31 -11.72
N TYR A 319 -18.66 3.69 -10.71
CA TYR A 319 -17.23 3.45 -10.64
C TYR A 319 -16.71 2.30 -11.51
N PHE A 320 -17.56 1.30 -11.80
CA PHE A 320 -17.15 0.09 -12.50
C PHE A 320 -17.85 -0.16 -13.84
N ASN A 321 -18.98 0.49 -14.10
CA ASN A 321 -19.62 0.40 -15.43
C ASN A 321 -18.93 1.31 -16.48
N GLU A 322 -18.09 2.26 -16.06
CA GLU A 322 -17.42 3.24 -16.94
C GLU A 322 -15.88 3.18 -16.91
N VAL A 323 -15.27 2.35 -16.06
CA VAL A 323 -13.82 2.08 -16.00
C VAL A 323 -13.51 0.76 -16.67
#